data_AF-A0A2X4RBG3-F1
#
_entry.id   AF-A0A2X4RBG3-F1
#
_cell.length_a   1.000
_cell.length_b   1.000
_cell.length_c   1.000
_cell.angle_alpha   90.00
_cell.angle_beta   90.00
_cell.angle_gamma   90.00
#
_symmetry.space_group_name_H-M   'P 1'
#
loop_
_entity.id
_entity.type
_entity.pdbx_description
1 polymer ?
#
loop_
_entity_poly.entity_id
_entity_poly.type
_entity_poly.pdbx_seq_one_letter_code
_entity_poly.pdbx_strand_id
1 'polypeptide(L)'
;MNKHYYESLAQFLLANEQLLEGGINEQELTTPTRTEIRNLFAEAGWKEQPPQHRPFRTVFTPPGNGAPVKMIDGKLFRHSLEVDLIAKNKELTRKFLDSNSVPLPTGTDFSREDKEIARLYFQTFDGPCVTKPTNSGGSRGVTVGIKSNADFEKGWDLAVSSPNTKRVLLEEQVQGVELRLFVIDNEVAAAAAKVQPFVIGDGKTSLEALIIKANESRSLNFRHRRHPIVPVAEFLKQQSVSIDTTPDLNQVVFLNPFTTLRAGAINIDVTSHLSPDVLKMAVRAVKAIPGLRIAGVDILVSSLTHANEAKVLEVNTAPAIDIHRFPSIGTPINLPALMVKYFTDNPQDA
;
A
#
# COMPACT_ATOMS: atom_id res chain seq x y z
N MET A 1 -4.28 -11.76 -17.87
CA MET A 1 -4.65 -11.65 -16.44
C MET A 1 -3.96 -12.73 -15.61
N ASN A 2 -3.44 -12.40 -14.42
CA ASN A 2 -3.00 -13.43 -13.48
C ASN A 2 -4.22 -13.99 -12.73
N LYS A 3 -4.85 -15.03 -13.29
CA LYS A 3 -6.10 -15.60 -12.80
C LYS A 3 -6.04 -15.99 -11.31
N HIS A 4 -4.92 -16.57 -10.88
CA HIS A 4 -4.75 -17.06 -9.51
C HIS A 4 -4.76 -15.93 -8.47
N TYR A 5 -4.15 -14.77 -8.78
CA TYR A 5 -4.16 -13.61 -7.87
C TYR A 5 -5.59 -13.11 -7.60
N TYR A 6 -6.39 -12.96 -8.66
CA TYR A 6 -7.76 -12.46 -8.51
C TYR A 6 -8.68 -13.51 -7.89
N GLU A 7 -8.43 -14.80 -8.12
CA GLU A 7 -9.11 -15.89 -7.40
C GLU A 7 -8.81 -15.84 -5.90
N SER A 8 -7.56 -15.69 -5.49
CA SER A 8 -7.19 -15.54 -4.07
C SER A 8 -7.78 -14.27 -3.43
N LEU A 9 -7.79 -13.15 -4.17
CA LEU A 9 -8.40 -11.91 -3.68
C LEU A 9 -9.93 -12.02 -3.57
N ALA A 10 -10.58 -12.69 -4.52
CA ALA A 10 -12.01 -12.96 -4.44
C ALA A 10 -12.35 -13.87 -3.25
N GLN A 11 -11.57 -14.92 -3.03
CA GLN A 11 -11.70 -15.79 -1.85
C GLN A 11 -11.51 -15.00 -0.55
N PHE A 12 -10.52 -14.11 -0.50
CA PHE A 12 -10.34 -13.21 0.64
C PHE A 12 -11.59 -12.36 0.90
N LEU A 13 -12.17 -11.75 -0.14
CA LEU A 13 -13.34 -10.89 0.01
C LEU A 13 -14.56 -11.68 0.49
N LEU A 14 -14.79 -12.87 -0.07
CA LEU A 14 -15.90 -13.74 0.32
C LEU A 14 -15.72 -14.31 1.74
N ALA A 15 -14.50 -14.72 2.10
CA ALA A 15 -14.19 -15.21 3.45
C ALA A 15 -14.25 -14.11 4.53
N ASN A 16 -14.27 -12.85 4.11
CA ASN A 16 -14.33 -11.69 4.98
C ASN A 16 -15.50 -10.76 4.60
N GLU A 17 -16.63 -11.31 4.15
CA GLU A 17 -17.79 -10.53 3.73
C GLU A 17 -18.32 -9.62 4.85
N GLN A 18 -18.14 -10.02 6.10
CA GLN A 18 -18.45 -9.22 7.29
C GLN A 18 -17.66 -7.90 7.36
N LEU A 19 -16.48 -7.83 6.74
CA LEU A 19 -15.72 -6.57 6.64
C LEU A 19 -16.32 -5.60 5.62
N LEU A 20 -17.19 -6.09 4.73
CA LEU A 20 -17.88 -5.31 3.72
C LEU A 20 -19.28 -4.89 4.20
N GLU A 21 -19.76 -5.48 5.30
CA GLU A 21 -21.00 -5.09 5.98
C GLU A 21 -20.91 -3.63 6.42
N GLY A 22 -21.89 -2.81 6.02
CA GLY A 22 -21.89 -1.36 6.22
C GLY A 22 -21.50 -0.54 4.98
N GLY A 23 -20.88 -1.17 3.98
CA GLY A 23 -20.55 -0.52 2.72
C GLY A 23 -19.50 0.59 2.86
N ILE A 24 -19.44 1.50 1.88
CA ILE A 24 -18.49 2.61 1.94
C ILE A 24 -18.92 3.60 3.02
N ASN A 25 -17.98 3.96 3.89
CA ASN A 25 -18.19 4.94 4.94
C ASN A 25 -18.69 6.28 4.38
N GLU A 26 -19.79 6.79 4.92
CA GLU A 26 -20.22 8.17 4.71
C GLU A 26 -19.34 9.11 5.53
N GLN A 27 -18.21 9.53 4.95
CA GLN A 27 -17.25 10.42 5.60
C GLN A 27 -17.28 11.80 4.98
N GLU A 28 -17.55 12.82 5.79
CA GLU A 28 -17.30 14.21 5.42
C GLU A 28 -15.89 14.63 5.82
N LEU A 29 -15.22 15.45 5.00
CA LEU A 29 -13.98 16.09 5.43
C LEU A 29 -14.31 17.30 6.29
N THR A 30 -14.30 17.09 7.60
CA THR A 30 -14.44 18.17 8.58
C THR A 30 -13.15 18.99 8.68
N THR A 31 -11.98 18.37 8.58
CA THR A 31 -10.68 19.06 8.64
C THR A 31 -9.62 18.37 7.78
N PRO A 32 -8.94 19.09 6.86
CA PRO A 32 -7.82 18.55 6.10
C PRO A 32 -6.71 17.99 7.00
N THR A 33 -6.10 16.85 6.63
CA THR A 33 -5.07 16.17 7.45
C THR A 33 -3.92 17.10 7.85
N ARG A 34 -3.48 17.94 6.92
CA ARG A 34 -2.42 18.93 7.18
C ARG A 34 -2.82 20.00 8.20
N THR A 35 -4.10 20.36 8.24
CA THR A 35 -4.62 21.36 9.17
C THR A 35 -4.77 20.75 10.56
N GLU A 36 -5.31 19.52 10.65
CA GLU A 36 -5.41 18.81 11.93
C GLU A 36 -4.02 18.60 12.57
N ILE A 37 -3.03 18.15 11.79
CA ILE A 37 -1.65 17.99 12.28
C ILE A 37 -1.09 19.29 12.86
N ARG A 38 -1.30 20.43 12.18
CA ARG A 38 -0.83 21.74 12.67
C ARG A 38 -1.50 22.13 13.97
N ASN A 39 -2.82 21.96 14.06
CA ASN A 39 -3.58 22.27 15.25
C ASN A 39 -3.10 21.42 16.43
N LEU A 40 -2.96 20.11 16.25
CA LEU A 40 -2.48 19.19 17.28
C LEU A 40 -1.07 19.55 17.78
N PHE A 41 -0.13 19.90 16.88
CA PHE A 41 1.19 20.36 17.29
C PHE A 41 1.14 21.70 18.04
N ALA A 42 0.31 22.64 17.59
CA ALA A 42 0.13 23.93 18.26
C ALA A 42 -0.45 23.76 19.67
N GLU A 43 -1.45 22.88 19.83
CA GLU A 43 -2.05 22.49 21.12
C GLU A 43 -1.01 21.85 22.05
N ALA A 44 -0.09 21.04 21.50
CA ALA A 44 1.03 20.46 22.23
C ALA A 44 2.17 21.47 22.52
N GLY A 45 2.03 22.75 22.16
CA GLY A 45 3.02 23.80 22.40
C GLY A 45 4.23 23.79 21.46
N TRP A 46 4.15 23.04 20.35
CA TRP A 46 5.21 23.01 19.34
C TRP A 46 5.14 24.26 18.45
N LYS A 47 6.31 24.71 17.97
CA LYS A 47 6.42 25.83 17.04
C LYS A 47 6.48 25.34 15.60
N GLU A 48 5.57 25.83 14.76
CA GLU A 48 5.62 25.62 13.31
C GLU A 48 6.63 26.57 12.66
N GLN A 49 7.52 26.02 11.83
CA GLN A 49 8.35 26.77 10.90
C GLN A 49 7.88 26.46 9.47
N PRO A 50 7.27 27.44 8.77
CA PRO A 50 6.85 27.25 7.39
C PRO A 50 8.07 27.11 6.47
N PRO A 51 7.91 26.50 5.28
CA PRO A 51 9.03 26.24 4.40
C PRO A 51 9.58 27.54 3.82
N GLN A 52 10.91 27.72 3.86
CA GLN A 52 11.58 28.84 3.18
C GLN A 52 11.72 28.60 1.66
N HIS A 53 11.86 27.34 1.21
CA HIS A 53 12.25 27.04 -0.19
C HIS A 53 11.53 25.85 -0.85
N ARG A 54 10.65 25.12 -0.15
CA ARG A 54 9.95 23.95 -0.72
C ARG A 54 8.48 23.94 -0.30
N PRO A 55 7.52 24.12 -1.23
CA PRO A 55 6.11 24.10 -0.89
C PRO A 55 5.74 22.76 -0.23
N PHE A 56 4.78 22.79 0.71
CA PHE A 56 4.26 21.64 1.46
C PHE A 56 5.21 20.96 2.45
N ARG A 57 6.42 21.49 2.66
CA ARG A 57 7.30 21.08 3.77
C ARG A 57 7.04 21.95 5.00
N THR A 58 6.80 21.33 6.14
CA THR A 58 6.70 22.05 7.42
C THR A 58 7.65 21.39 8.41
N VAL A 59 8.28 22.19 9.27
CA VAL A 59 9.07 21.70 10.40
C VAL A 59 8.38 22.12 11.69
N PHE A 60 8.18 21.17 12.60
CA PHE A 60 7.64 21.41 13.94
C PHE A 60 8.77 21.24 14.95
N THR A 61 9.00 22.25 15.78
CA THR A 61 10.03 22.21 16.84
C THR A 61 9.35 22.06 18.20
N PRO A 62 9.76 21.08 19.03
CA PRO A 62 9.15 20.87 20.35
C PRO A 62 9.51 22.00 21.31
N PRO A 63 8.74 22.19 22.38
CA PRO A 63 9.21 22.98 23.52
C PRO A 63 10.45 22.32 24.16
N GLY A 64 11.45 23.12 24.52
CA GLY A 64 12.71 22.64 25.10
C GLY A 64 13.71 22.12 24.05
N ASN A 65 14.53 21.14 24.44
CA ASN A 65 15.68 20.67 23.66
C ASN A 65 15.39 19.39 22.85
N GLY A 66 14.18 19.22 22.34
CA GLY A 66 13.80 18.03 21.55
C GLY A 66 14.15 18.12 20.06
N ALA A 67 14.12 16.98 19.37
CA ALA A 67 14.35 16.87 17.95
C ALA A 67 13.12 17.30 17.13
N PRO A 68 13.31 18.08 16.04
CA PRO A 68 12.19 18.55 15.23
C PRO A 68 11.54 17.44 14.40
N VAL A 69 10.24 17.56 14.18
CA VAL A 69 9.45 16.68 13.30
C VAL A 69 9.24 17.37 11.96
N LYS A 70 9.31 16.61 10.88
CA LYS A 70 9.09 17.12 9.52
C LYS A 70 7.75 16.61 9.00
N MET A 71 7.05 17.46 8.26
CA MET A 71 5.88 17.10 7.48
C MET A 71 6.13 17.38 6.00
N ILE A 72 5.80 16.43 5.13
CA ILE A 72 5.69 16.64 3.68
C ILE A 72 4.28 16.24 3.26
N ASP A 73 3.49 17.22 2.82
CA ASP A 73 2.13 17.01 2.29
C ASP A 73 1.25 16.09 3.17
N GLY A 74 1.21 16.37 4.48
CA GLY A 74 0.40 15.61 5.44
C GLY A 74 1.03 14.29 5.91
N LYS A 75 2.27 14.00 5.52
CA LYS A 75 3.04 12.84 6.00
C LYS A 75 4.06 13.31 7.03
N LEU A 76 3.95 12.82 8.25
CA LEU A 76 4.86 13.14 9.35
C LEU A 76 5.98 12.12 9.45
N PHE A 77 7.18 12.60 9.75
CA PHE A 77 8.35 11.75 9.94
C PHE A 77 9.45 12.46 10.74
N ARG A 78 10.28 11.66 11.42
CA ARG A 78 11.47 12.09 12.16
C ARG A 78 12.48 10.93 12.13
N HIS A 79 13.44 11.06 11.22
CA HIS A 79 14.55 10.14 11.01
C HIS A 79 15.64 10.85 10.20
N SER A 80 16.83 10.26 10.17
CA SER A 80 18.00 10.82 9.48
C SER A 80 17.91 10.67 7.94
N LEU A 81 18.80 11.34 7.20
CA LEU A 81 18.80 11.21 5.73
C LEU A 81 19.20 9.79 5.29
N GLU A 82 20.06 9.13 6.06
CA GLU A 82 20.56 7.78 5.84
C GLU A 82 19.41 6.77 5.84
N VAL A 83 18.46 6.89 6.77
CA VAL A 83 17.24 6.07 6.82
C VAL A 83 16.43 6.23 5.53
N ASP A 84 16.31 7.45 5.04
CA ASP A 84 15.62 7.77 3.80
C ASP A 84 16.33 7.19 2.56
N LEU A 85 17.66 7.16 2.57
CA LEU A 85 18.48 6.56 1.51
C LEU A 85 18.37 5.04 1.48
N ILE A 86 18.30 4.40 2.65
CA ILE A 86 18.06 2.96 2.79
C ILE A 86 16.68 2.64 2.22
N ALA A 87 15.62 3.24 2.77
CA ALA A 87 14.23 2.89 2.44
C ALA A 87 13.85 3.15 0.97
N LYS A 88 14.41 4.20 0.34
CA LYS A 88 14.16 4.51 -1.08
C LYS A 88 14.89 3.59 -2.05
N ASN A 89 15.86 2.81 -1.57
CA ASN A 89 16.57 1.84 -2.39
C ASN A 89 16.08 0.42 -2.03
N LYS A 90 15.31 -0.19 -2.94
CA LYS A 90 14.74 -1.53 -2.72
C LYS A 90 15.80 -2.60 -2.46
N GLU A 91 17.00 -2.49 -3.03
CA GLU A 91 18.11 -3.41 -2.76
C GLU A 91 18.60 -3.28 -1.31
N LEU A 92 18.85 -2.05 -0.83
CA LEU A 92 19.32 -1.83 0.54
C LEU A 92 18.26 -2.22 1.56
N THR A 93 17.02 -1.78 1.36
CA THR A 93 15.87 -2.20 2.19
C THR A 93 15.79 -3.71 2.29
N ARG A 94 15.87 -4.43 1.15
CA ARG A 94 15.85 -5.89 1.12
C ARG A 94 16.98 -6.50 1.96
N LYS A 95 18.22 -6.03 1.82
CA LYS A 95 19.38 -6.52 2.59
C LYS A 95 19.17 -6.37 4.11
N PHE A 96 18.65 -5.23 4.55
CA PHE A 96 18.35 -5.01 5.98
C PHE A 96 17.23 -5.93 6.48
N LEU A 97 16.16 -6.08 5.70
CA LEU A 97 15.04 -6.98 6.04
C LEU A 97 15.49 -8.44 6.11
N ASP A 98 16.26 -8.91 5.14
CA ASP A 98 16.78 -10.28 5.06
C ASP A 98 17.73 -10.60 6.21
N SER A 99 18.65 -9.68 6.52
CA SER A 99 19.58 -9.80 7.67
C SER A 99 18.86 -9.88 9.03
N ASN A 100 17.60 -9.47 9.10
CA ASN A 100 16.76 -9.52 10.30
C ASN A 100 15.69 -10.62 10.20
N SER A 101 15.82 -11.57 9.27
CA SER A 101 14.87 -12.68 9.08
C SER A 101 13.42 -12.21 8.92
N VAL A 102 13.23 -11.11 8.19
CA VAL A 102 11.91 -10.68 7.73
C VAL A 102 11.60 -11.45 6.44
N PRO A 103 10.44 -12.13 6.34
CA PRO A 103 10.09 -12.85 5.12
C PRO A 103 9.90 -11.89 3.92
N LEU A 104 10.59 -12.18 2.83
CA LEU A 104 10.55 -11.42 1.57
C LEU A 104 10.17 -12.32 0.40
N PRO A 105 9.65 -11.76 -0.72
CA PRO A 105 9.57 -12.48 -1.98
C PRO A 105 10.95 -12.99 -2.38
N THR A 106 11.07 -14.25 -2.78
CA THR A 106 12.28 -14.85 -3.34
C THR A 106 12.69 -14.10 -4.60
N GLY A 107 13.94 -13.66 -4.69
CA GLY A 107 14.39 -12.84 -5.81
C GLY A 107 15.67 -12.09 -5.55
N THR A 108 16.18 -11.45 -6.61
CA THR A 108 17.38 -10.61 -6.56
C THR A 108 17.32 -9.56 -7.67
N ASP A 109 18.14 -8.54 -7.53
CA ASP A 109 18.29 -7.49 -8.51
C ASP A 109 19.54 -7.66 -9.38
N PHE A 110 19.43 -7.16 -10.61
CA PHE A 110 20.42 -7.30 -11.67
C PHE A 110 20.76 -5.92 -12.22
N SER A 111 21.96 -5.74 -12.76
CA SER A 111 22.25 -4.52 -13.53
C SER A 111 21.34 -4.46 -14.74
N ARG A 112 20.99 -3.26 -15.20
CA ARG A 112 20.15 -3.10 -16.41
C ARG A 112 20.80 -3.72 -17.67
N GLU A 113 22.12 -3.86 -17.66
CA GLU A 113 22.93 -4.48 -18.70
C GLU A 113 22.92 -6.03 -18.62
N ASP A 114 22.56 -6.61 -17.48
CA ASP A 114 22.61 -8.06 -17.22
C ASP A 114 21.31 -8.79 -17.59
N LYS A 115 20.61 -8.30 -18.63
CA LYS A 115 19.28 -8.81 -19.03
C LYS A 115 19.28 -10.32 -19.27
N GLU A 116 20.29 -10.85 -19.95
CA GLU A 116 20.37 -12.28 -20.23
C GLU A 116 20.58 -13.13 -18.98
N ILE A 117 21.34 -12.64 -18.00
CA ILE A 117 21.53 -13.33 -16.71
C ILE A 117 20.19 -13.33 -15.94
N ALA A 118 19.51 -12.18 -15.91
CA ALA A 118 18.19 -12.08 -15.29
C ALA A 118 17.16 -13.00 -15.98
N ARG A 119 17.25 -13.16 -17.31
CA ARG A 119 16.40 -14.09 -18.07
C ARG A 119 16.65 -15.55 -17.69
N LEU A 120 17.92 -15.94 -17.52
CA LEU A 120 18.25 -17.28 -17.04
C LEU A 120 17.76 -17.52 -15.60
N TYR A 121 17.89 -16.52 -14.73
CA TYR A 121 17.34 -16.59 -13.37
C TYR A 121 15.81 -16.67 -13.36
N PHE A 122 15.12 -15.92 -14.23
CA PHE A 122 13.67 -16.02 -14.40
C PHE A 122 13.22 -17.45 -14.70
N GLN A 123 14.00 -18.21 -15.48
CA GLN A 123 13.69 -19.59 -15.83
C GLN A 123 13.82 -20.57 -14.64
N THR A 124 14.36 -20.14 -13.49
CA THR A 124 14.42 -20.98 -12.29
C THR A 124 13.19 -20.85 -11.39
N PHE A 125 12.25 -19.95 -11.72
CA PHE A 125 11.01 -19.82 -10.97
C PHE A 125 9.93 -20.78 -11.51
N ASP A 126 9.26 -21.47 -10.59
CA ASP A 126 8.11 -22.33 -10.92
C ASP A 126 6.81 -21.55 -11.14
N GLY A 127 6.80 -20.26 -10.77
CA GLY A 127 5.60 -19.42 -10.71
C GLY A 127 5.75 -18.06 -11.40
N PRO A 128 4.65 -17.27 -11.44
CA PRO A 128 4.70 -15.93 -12.01
C PRO A 128 5.70 -15.05 -11.26
N CYS A 129 6.37 -14.17 -12.00
CA CYS A 129 7.35 -13.24 -11.47
C CYS A 129 6.90 -11.77 -11.57
N VAL A 130 7.65 -10.90 -10.89
CA VAL A 130 7.54 -9.45 -10.95
C VAL A 130 8.89 -8.85 -11.34
N THR A 131 8.89 -7.89 -12.27
CA THR A 131 10.04 -7.01 -12.50
C THR A 131 9.72 -5.60 -12.00
N LYS A 132 10.68 -4.97 -11.31
CA LYS A 132 10.55 -3.58 -10.86
C LYS A 132 11.90 -2.86 -10.79
N PRO A 133 12.00 -1.58 -11.19
CA PRO A 133 13.21 -0.79 -10.98
C PRO A 133 13.46 -0.54 -9.47
N THR A 134 14.71 -0.65 -9.04
CA THR A 134 15.05 -0.62 -7.60
C THR A 134 14.89 0.75 -6.93
N ASN A 135 14.85 1.83 -7.71
CA ASN A 135 14.82 3.22 -7.25
C ASN A 135 13.52 3.97 -7.63
N SER A 136 12.48 3.25 -8.02
CA SER A 136 11.17 3.84 -8.37
C SER A 136 10.13 3.54 -7.30
N GLY A 137 9.12 4.43 -7.22
CA GLY A 137 7.92 4.27 -6.39
C GLY A 137 6.66 4.51 -7.21
N GLY A 138 5.51 4.18 -6.62
CA GLY A 138 4.18 4.38 -7.23
C GLY A 138 3.93 3.47 -8.43
N SER A 139 4.42 2.23 -8.39
CA SER A 139 4.26 1.21 -9.43
C SER A 139 4.82 1.54 -10.82
N ARG A 140 5.57 2.64 -10.98
CA ARG A 140 6.21 3.01 -12.25
C ARG A 140 7.32 2.01 -12.60
N GLY A 141 7.22 1.43 -13.79
CA GLY A 141 8.16 0.42 -14.27
C GLY A 141 7.91 -0.99 -13.73
N VAL A 142 6.80 -1.21 -13.01
CA VAL A 142 6.48 -2.51 -12.42
C VAL A 142 5.67 -3.34 -13.40
N THR A 143 6.10 -4.58 -13.62
CA THR A 143 5.33 -5.58 -14.37
C THR A 143 5.10 -6.79 -13.48
N VAL A 144 3.84 -7.19 -13.34
CA VAL A 144 3.42 -8.36 -12.56
C VAL A 144 2.91 -9.45 -13.50
N GLY A 145 2.87 -10.70 -13.02
CA GLY A 145 2.29 -11.82 -13.76
C GLY A 145 3.14 -12.29 -14.91
N ILE A 146 4.47 -12.11 -14.83
CA ILE A 146 5.41 -12.55 -15.84
C ILE A 146 5.48 -14.07 -15.82
N LYS A 147 5.00 -14.74 -16.88
CA LYS A 147 4.91 -16.21 -16.98
C LYS A 147 5.64 -16.77 -18.20
N SER A 148 6.08 -15.92 -19.11
CA SER A 148 6.75 -16.32 -20.34
C SER A 148 7.96 -15.44 -20.62
N ASN A 149 8.88 -15.93 -21.46
CA ASN A 149 10.01 -15.12 -21.92
C ASN A 149 9.51 -13.81 -22.57
N ALA A 150 8.42 -13.86 -23.34
CA ALA A 150 7.86 -12.65 -23.96
C ALA A 150 7.33 -11.64 -22.93
N ASP A 151 6.76 -12.10 -21.82
CA ASP A 151 6.36 -11.22 -20.71
C ASP A 151 7.58 -10.66 -19.98
N PHE A 152 8.62 -11.48 -19.81
CA PHE A 152 9.88 -11.06 -19.19
C PHE A 152 10.54 -9.95 -20.00
N GLU A 153 10.66 -10.11 -21.32
CA GLU A 153 11.22 -9.11 -22.23
C GLU A 153 10.50 -7.76 -22.06
N LYS A 154 9.17 -7.78 -22.15
CA LYS A 154 8.34 -6.57 -21.97
C LYS A 154 8.49 -5.96 -20.59
N GLY A 155 8.47 -6.79 -19.55
CA GLY A 155 8.52 -6.34 -18.17
C GLY A 155 9.89 -5.78 -17.78
N TRP A 156 10.96 -6.36 -18.33
CA TRP A 156 12.32 -5.87 -18.17
C TRP A 156 12.51 -4.53 -18.87
N ASP A 157 12.11 -4.43 -20.14
CA ASP A 157 12.26 -3.20 -20.92
C ASP A 157 11.47 -2.05 -20.31
N LEU A 158 10.27 -2.33 -19.81
CA LEU A 158 9.48 -1.34 -19.07
C LEU A 158 10.19 -0.87 -17.79
N ALA A 159 10.77 -1.79 -17.01
CA ALA A 159 11.53 -1.44 -15.82
C ALA A 159 12.75 -0.58 -16.16
N VAL A 160 13.54 -0.97 -17.17
CA VAL A 160 14.73 -0.25 -17.63
C VAL A 160 14.40 1.14 -18.18
N SER A 161 13.25 1.30 -18.85
CA SER A 161 12.79 2.58 -19.40
C SER A 161 12.46 3.63 -18.33
N SER A 162 12.30 3.21 -17.07
CA SER A 162 12.00 4.13 -15.97
C SER A 162 13.20 5.07 -15.68
N PRO A 163 12.97 6.37 -15.42
CA PRO A 163 14.05 7.33 -15.25
C PRO A 163 15.05 6.94 -14.15
N ASN A 164 16.34 7.11 -14.45
CA ASN A 164 17.46 6.82 -13.54
C ASN A 164 17.58 5.34 -13.11
N THR A 165 16.92 4.40 -13.78
CA THR A 165 17.04 2.97 -13.46
C THR A 165 18.46 2.49 -13.76
N LYS A 166 19.13 1.96 -12.73
CA LYS A 166 20.42 1.27 -12.84
C LYS A 166 20.30 -0.24 -12.67
N ARG A 167 19.34 -0.66 -11.84
CA ARG A 167 19.14 -2.06 -11.47
C ARG A 167 17.66 -2.41 -11.52
N VAL A 168 17.36 -3.64 -11.90
CA VAL A 168 16.01 -4.19 -11.99
C VAL A 168 15.93 -5.38 -11.04
N LEU A 169 14.96 -5.32 -10.12
CA LEU A 169 14.63 -6.42 -9.22
C LEU A 169 13.68 -7.38 -9.95
N LEU A 170 14.07 -8.65 -9.98
CA LEU A 170 13.27 -9.78 -10.43
C LEU A 170 12.99 -10.69 -9.23
N GLU A 171 11.71 -10.88 -8.92
CA GLU A 171 11.27 -11.65 -7.76
C GLU A 171 10.02 -12.48 -8.08
N GLU A 172 9.75 -13.48 -7.23
CA GLU A 172 8.50 -14.23 -7.28
C GLU A 172 7.31 -13.29 -7.07
N GLN A 173 6.22 -13.55 -7.79
CA GLN A 173 4.96 -12.90 -7.49
C GLN A 173 4.27 -13.65 -6.34
N VAL A 174 4.30 -13.04 -5.17
CA VAL A 174 3.55 -13.49 -4.00
C VAL A 174 2.04 -13.32 -4.26
N GLN A 175 1.25 -14.33 -3.89
CA GLN A 175 -0.20 -14.29 -3.96
C GLN A 175 -0.78 -13.76 -2.64
N GLY A 176 -1.97 -13.17 -2.72
CA GLY A 176 -2.71 -12.70 -1.55
C GLY A 176 -3.13 -11.24 -1.65
N VAL A 177 -3.49 -10.68 -0.50
CA VAL A 177 -4.00 -9.32 -0.36
C VAL A 177 -2.91 -8.42 0.18
N GLU A 178 -2.73 -7.28 -0.49
CA GLU A 178 -1.76 -6.27 -0.06
C GLU A 178 -2.34 -5.50 1.13
N LEU A 179 -1.67 -5.61 2.27
CA LEU A 179 -1.94 -4.84 3.46
C LEU A 179 -0.95 -3.68 3.56
N ARG A 180 -1.45 -2.49 3.85
CA ARG A 180 -0.66 -1.36 4.35
C ARG A 180 -0.77 -1.36 5.87
N LEU A 181 0.32 -1.59 6.59
CA LEU A 181 0.38 -1.44 8.05
C LEU A 181 1.08 -0.13 8.40
N PHE A 182 0.59 0.61 9.38
CA PHE A 182 1.20 1.81 9.91
C PHE A 182 1.79 1.50 11.27
N VAL A 183 3.12 1.50 11.35
CA VAL A 183 3.86 1.20 12.59
C VAL A 183 4.29 2.50 13.24
N ILE A 184 4.08 2.59 14.55
CA ILE A 184 4.63 3.63 15.42
C ILE A 184 5.44 2.91 16.50
N ASP A 185 6.75 3.07 16.41
CA ASP A 185 7.76 2.47 17.29
C ASP A 185 7.64 0.95 17.36
N ASN A 186 7.09 0.42 18.46
CA ASN A 186 6.99 -1.01 18.72
C ASN A 186 5.62 -1.61 18.37
N GLU A 187 4.70 -0.81 17.85
CA GLU A 187 3.29 -1.21 17.68
C GLU A 187 2.75 -0.85 16.30
N VAL A 188 1.82 -1.67 15.81
CA VAL A 188 1.03 -1.36 14.62
C VAL A 188 -0.16 -0.52 15.07
N ALA A 189 -0.19 0.75 14.68
CA ALA A 189 -1.25 1.68 15.01
C ALA A 189 -2.48 1.53 14.11
N ALA A 190 -2.29 1.06 12.87
CA ALA A 190 -3.36 0.87 11.90
C ALA A 190 -2.98 -0.14 10.81
N ALA A 191 -3.96 -0.79 10.20
CA ALA A 191 -3.77 -1.65 9.04
C ALA A 191 -4.94 -1.54 8.07
N ALA A 192 -4.65 -1.52 6.77
CA ALA A 192 -5.68 -1.49 5.73
C ALA A 192 -5.37 -2.45 4.59
N ALA A 193 -6.36 -3.24 4.17
CA ALA A 193 -6.30 -4.05 2.96
C ALA A 193 -6.59 -3.18 1.73
N LYS A 194 -5.72 -3.22 0.73
CA LYS A 194 -5.87 -2.49 -0.54
C LYS A 194 -6.52 -3.39 -1.58
N VAL A 195 -7.71 -3.02 -2.04
CA VAL A 195 -8.49 -3.85 -2.96
C VAL A 195 -8.83 -3.06 -4.23
N GLN A 196 -8.66 -3.70 -5.39
CA GLN A 196 -9.17 -3.20 -6.67
C GLN A 196 -10.67 -2.88 -6.58
N PRO A 197 -11.22 -1.96 -7.38
CA PRO A 197 -12.67 -1.80 -7.42
C PRO A 197 -13.33 -3.10 -7.88
N PHE A 198 -14.37 -3.53 -7.18
CA PHE A 198 -15.10 -4.75 -7.48
C PHE A 198 -16.60 -4.57 -7.22
N VAL A 199 -17.39 -5.51 -7.72
CA VAL A 199 -18.76 -5.78 -7.28
C VAL A 199 -18.91 -7.28 -6.99
N ILE A 200 -19.89 -7.64 -6.17
CA ILE A 200 -20.27 -9.02 -5.89
C ILE A 200 -21.63 -9.27 -6.53
N GLY A 201 -21.72 -10.31 -7.35
CA GLY A 201 -22.95 -10.71 -8.01
C GLY A 201 -24.01 -11.18 -7.03
N ASP A 202 -25.25 -10.77 -7.29
CA ASP A 202 -26.45 -11.25 -6.59
C ASP A 202 -27.27 -12.26 -7.43
N GLY A 203 -26.74 -12.63 -8.62
CA GLY A 203 -27.38 -13.51 -9.58
C GLY A 203 -28.57 -12.91 -10.33
N LYS A 204 -28.88 -11.62 -10.16
CA LYS A 204 -30.10 -10.99 -10.70
C LYS A 204 -29.88 -9.60 -11.31
N THR A 205 -28.90 -8.85 -10.82
CA THR A 205 -28.60 -7.48 -11.22
C THR A 205 -27.46 -7.45 -12.25
N SER A 206 -27.62 -6.66 -13.32
CA SER A 206 -26.57 -6.49 -14.31
C SER A 206 -25.33 -5.83 -13.71
N LEU A 207 -24.16 -6.11 -14.29
CA LEU A 207 -22.90 -5.51 -13.88
C LEU A 207 -22.96 -3.97 -13.97
N GLU A 208 -23.59 -3.43 -15.01
CA GLU A 208 -23.85 -1.99 -15.14
C GLU A 208 -24.59 -1.42 -13.92
N ALA A 209 -25.72 -2.03 -13.54
CA ALA A 209 -26.52 -1.56 -12.42
C ALA A 209 -25.80 -1.70 -11.08
N LEU A 210 -25.03 -2.77 -10.88
CA LEU A 210 -24.17 -2.93 -9.70
C LEU A 210 -23.11 -1.81 -9.61
N ILE A 211 -22.49 -1.43 -10.74
CA ILE A 211 -21.50 -0.35 -10.80
C ILE A 211 -22.15 1.01 -10.51
N ILE A 212 -23.33 1.28 -11.06
CA ILE A 212 -24.09 2.51 -10.78
C ILE A 212 -24.35 2.63 -9.28
N LYS A 213 -24.91 1.58 -8.67
CA LYS A 213 -25.18 1.53 -7.21
C LYS A 213 -23.90 1.71 -6.39
N ALA A 214 -22.80 1.08 -6.78
CA ALA A 214 -21.52 1.25 -6.11
C ALA A 214 -21.03 2.71 -6.19
N ASN A 215 -21.20 3.37 -7.34
CA ASN A 215 -20.84 4.77 -7.52
C ASN A 215 -21.75 5.76 -6.76
N GLU A 216 -23.03 5.44 -6.57
CA GLU A 216 -23.94 6.21 -5.73
C GLU A 216 -23.44 6.24 -4.28
N SER A 217 -23.12 5.08 -3.69
CA SER A 217 -22.55 5.00 -2.34
C SER A 217 -21.22 5.77 -2.22
N ARG A 218 -20.35 5.68 -3.24
CA ARG A 218 -19.09 6.44 -3.32
C ARG A 218 -19.28 7.95 -3.30
N SER A 219 -20.39 8.46 -3.82
CA SER A 219 -20.64 9.90 -3.91
C SER A 219 -20.80 10.57 -2.54
N LEU A 220 -21.17 9.79 -1.52
CA LEU A 220 -21.33 10.24 -0.14
C LEU A 220 -20.00 10.32 0.63
N ASN A 221 -18.96 9.62 0.17
CA ASN A 221 -17.65 9.65 0.80
C ASN A 221 -16.77 10.77 0.22
N PHE A 222 -16.19 11.58 1.11
CA PHE A 222 -15.37 12.74 0.77
C PHE A 222 -14.28 12.45 -0.27
N ARG A 223 -13.60 11.29 -0.15
CA ARG A 223 -12.50 10.90 -1.03
C ARG A 223 -13.01 10.23 -2.28
N HIS A 224 -13.97 9.31 -2.15
CA HIS A 224 -14.43 8.50 -3.26
C HIS A 224 -15.29 9.26 -4.27
N ARG A 225 -15.99 10.33 -3.85
CA ARG A 225 -16.83 11.14 -4.75
C ARG A 225 -16.08 11.76 -5.94
N ARG A 226 -14.77 12.00 -5.79
CA ARG A 226 -13.90 12.54 -6.87
C ARG A 226 -13.30 11.45 -7.76
N HIS A 227 -13.50 10.19 -7.40
CA HIS A 227 -12.89 9.02 -8.01
C HIS A 227 -13.95 7.91 -8.18
N PRO A 228 -14.96 8.13 -9.05
CA PRO A 228 -15.92 7.09 -9.38
C PRO A 228 -15.20 5.89 -10.01
N ILE A 229 -15.78 4.72 -9.84
CA ILE A 229 -15.32 3.51 -10.51
C ILE A 229 -15.64 3.64 -11.99
N VAL A 230 -14.58 3.52 -12.81
CA VAL A 230 -14.68 3.39 -14.26
C VAL A 230 -14.10 2.03 -14.62
N PRO A 231 -14.92 1.09 -15.13
CA PRO A 231 -14.43 -0.23 -15.51
C PRO A 231 -13.49 -0.14 -16.71
N VAL A 232 -12.48 -1.01 -16.74
CA VAL A 232 -11.56 -1.15 -17.88
C VAL A 232 -12.06 -2.30 -18.76
N ALA A 233 -12.54 -1.98 -19.96
CA ALA A 233 -13.17 -2.95 -20.86
C ALA A 233 -12.27 -4.16 -21.17
N GLU A 234 -10.99 -3.93 -21.43
CA GLU A 234 -10.00 -4.99 -21.69
C GLU A 234 -9.80 -5.90 -20.47
N PHE A 235 -9.97 -5.36 -19.27
CA PHE A 235 -9.84 -6.10 -18.02
C PHE A 235 -11.09 -6.93 -17.70
N LEU A 236 -12.28 -6.41 -18.00
CA LEU A 236 -13.52 -7.19 -17.97
C LEU A 236 -13.49 -8.34 -18.98
N LYS A 237 -13.05 -8.07 -20.22
CA LYS A 237 -12.91 -9.09 -21.26
C LYS A 237 -11.96 -10.22 -20.84
N GLN A 238 -10.88 -9.90 -20.13
CA GLN A 238 -9.95 -10.90 -19.59
C GLN A 238 -10.56 -11.77 -18.48
N GLN A 239 -11.65 -11.32 -17.84
CA GLN A 239 -12.47 -12.10 -16.89
C GLN A 239 -13.65 -12.81 -17.58
N SER A 240 -13.75 -12.73 -18.91
CA SER A 240 -14.87 -13.28 -19.68
C SER A 240 -16.23 -12.66 -19.29
N VAL A 241 -16.26 -11.39 -18.87
CA VAL A 241 -17.49 -10.65 -18.55
C VAL A 241 -17.59 -9.36 -19.38
N SER A 242 -18.81 -8.86 -19.54
CA SER A 242 -19.17 -7.57 -20.17
C SER A 242 -20.05 -6.74 -19.23
N ILE A 243 -20.28 -5.46 -19.57
CA ILE A 243 -21.10 -4.56 -18.76
C ILE A 243 -22.57 -5.02 -18.62
N ASP A 244 -23.07 -5.76 -19.62
CA ASP A 244 -24.43 -6.32 -19.64
C ASP A 244 -24.53 -7.67 -18.92
N THR A 245 -23.39 -8.25 -18.52
CA THR A 245 -23.37 -9.53 -17.82
C THR A 245 -24.10 -9.42 -16.49
N THR A 246 -24.95 -10.38 -16.16
CA THR A 246 -25.49 -10.55 -14.80
C THR A 246 -24.56 -11.51 -14.06
N PRO A 247 -23.72 -11.04 -13.12
CA PRO A 247 -22.78 -11.92 -12.43
C PRO A 247 -23.52 -12.91 -11.52
N ASP A 248 -23.03 -14.14 -11.46
CA ASP A 248 -23.61 -15.19 -10.61
C ASP A 248 -23.59 -14.78 -9.13
N LEU A 249 -24.44 -15.41 -8.32
CA LEU A 249 -24.43 -15.18 -6.87
C LEU A 249 -23.03 -15.44 -6.29
N ASN A 250 -22.51 -14.47 -5.54
CA ASN A 250 -21.16 -14.46 -4.95
C ASN A 250 -20.00 -14.42 -5.96
N GLN A 251 -20.26 -14.18 -7.24
CA GLN A 251 -19.21 -13.93 -8.20
C GLN A 251 -18.60 -12.54 -7.96
N VAL A 252 -17.34 -12.50 -7.57
CA VAL A 252 -16.58 -11.24 -7.46
C VAL A 252 -16.09 -10.84 -8.85
N VAL A 253 -16.49 -9.66 -9.31
CA VAL A 253 -16.04 -9.09 -10.59
C VAL A 253 -15.17 -7.87 -10.30
N PHE A 254 -13.89 -7.94 -10.66
CA PHE A 254 -12.98 -6.80 -10.54
C PHE A 254 -13.11 -5.89 -11.75
N LEU A 255 -13.18 -4.59 -11.52
CA LEU A 255 -13.55 -3.61 -12.54
C LEU A 255 -12.32 -2.90 -13.14
N ASN A 256 -11.23 -2.86 -12.39
CA ASN A 256 -9.99 -2.19 -12.80
C ASN A 256 -8.78 -2.94 -12.20
N PRO A 257 -7.66 -3.12 -12.92
CA PRO A 257 -6.51 -3.85 -12.39
C PRO A 257 -5.76 -3.10 -11.28
N PHE A 258 -5.93 -1.78 -11.15
CA PHE A 258 -5.12 -0.95 -10.27
C PHE A 258 -5.72 -0.79 -8.86
N THR A 259 -4.87 -0.89 -7.84
CA THR A 259 -5.20 -0.64 -6.41
C THR A 259 -5.06 0.84 -6.02
N THR A 260 -5.26 1.77 -6.96
CA THR A 260 -5.17 3.21 -6.69
C THR A 260 -6.55 3.82 -6.49
N LEU A 261 -6.67 4.77 -5.57
CA LEU A 261 -7.95 5.46 -5.30
C LEU A 261 -8.56 6.06 -6.58
N ARG A 262 -7.72 6.63 -7.46
CA ARG A 262 -8.14 7.22 -8.75
C ARG A 262 -8.77 6.19 -9.69
N ALA A 263 -8.35 4.93 -9.60
CA ALA A 263 -8.91 3.82 -10.37
C ALA A 263 -10.19 3.24 -9.77
N GLY A 264 -10.63 3.74 -8.60
CA GLY A 264 -11.81 3.22 -7.91
C GLY A 264 -11.49 2.33 -6.70
N ALA A 265 -10.21 2.02 -6.45
CA ALA A 265 -9.80 1.11 -5.39
C ALA A 265 -10.32 1.54 -4.01
N ILE A 266 -10.50 0.56 -3.14
CA ILE A 266 -10.93 0.74 -1.76
C ILE A 266 -9.86 0.28 -0.78
N ASN A 267 -9.82 0.93 0.38
CA ASN A 267 -9.01 0.52 1.52
C ASN A 267 -9.96 0.07 2.63
N ILE A 268 -9.85 -1.17 3.06
CA ILE A 268 -10.68 -1.74 4.13
C ILE A 268 -9.84 -1.73 5.39
N ASP A 269 -10.31 -1.09 6.47
CA ASP A 269 -9.65 -1.19 7.76
C ASP A 269 -9.71 -2.64 8.26
N VAL A 270 -8.54 -3.20 8.59
CA VAL A 270 -8.38 -4.59 9.07
C VAL A 270 -7.63 -4.65 10.39
N THR A 271 -7.45 -3.50 11.05
CA THR A 271 -6.56 -3.34 12.22
C THR A 271 -6.85 -4.36 13.33
N SER A 272 -8.12 -4.54 13.69
CA SER A 272 -8.56 -5.48 14.74
C SER A 272 -8.60 -6.95 14.31
N HIS A 273 -8.34 -7.25 13.03
CA HIS A 273 -8.51 -8.59 12.45
C HIS A 273 -7.17 -9.30 12.18
N LEU A 274 -6.05 -8.60 12.34
CA LEU A 274 -4.73 -9.16 12.08
C LEU A 274 -4.23 -10.05 13.22
N SER A 275 -3.64 -11.19 12.84
CA SER A 275 -2.94 -12.04 13.80
C SER A 275 -1.73 -11.35 14.41
N PRO A 276 -1.37 -11.68 15.67
CA PRO A 276 -0.18 -11.15 16.32
C PRO A 276 1.12 -11.34 15.52
N ASP A 277 1.21 -12.40 14.70
CA ASP A 277 2.41 -12.69 13.93
C ASP A 277 2.58 -11.76 12.72
N VAL A 278 1.47 -11.36 12.07
CA VAL A 278 1.51 -10.30 11.03
C VAL A 278 1.92 -8.97 11.66
N LEU A 279 1.39 -8.64 12.83
CA LEU A 279 1.74 -7.40 13.54
C LEU A 279 3.24 -7.38 13.92
N LYS A 280 3.74 -8.47 14.51
CA LYS A 280 5.17 -8.63 14.84
C LYS A 280 6.07 -8.57 13.61
N MET A 281 5.62 -9.11 12.47
CA MET A 281 6.36 -9.04 11.21
C MET A 281 6.54 -7.60 10.74
N ALA A 282 5.47 -6.78 10.80
CA ALA A 282 5.56 -5.36 10.46
C ALA A 282 6.51 -4.60 11.39
N VAL A 283 6.40 -4.80 12.70
CA VAL A 283 7.31 -4.17 13.68
C VAL A 283 8.76 -4.60 13.44
N ARG A 284 9.00 -5.88 13.14
CA ARG A 284 10.34 -6.39 12.78
C ARG A 284 10.86 -5.73 11.51
N ALA A 285 10.03 -5.54 10.50
CA ALA A 285 10.41 -4.87 9.25
C ALA A 285 10.85 -3.41 9.47
N VAL A 286 10.18 -2.69 10.38
CA VAL A 286 10.59 -1.34 10.78
C VAL A 286 11.93 -1.37 11.52
N LYS A 287 12.06 -2.22 12.53
CA LYS A 287 13.28 -2.35 13.34
C LYS A 287 14.50 -2.81 12.55
N ALA A 288 14.29 -3.52 11.45
CA ALA A 288 15.36 -3.95 10.57
C ALA A 288 16.12 -2.77 9.95
N ILE A 289 15.50 -1.59 9.83
CA ILE A 289 16.13 -0.37 9.33
C ILE A 289 16.59 0.48 10.54
N PRO A 290 17.91 0.63 10.77
CA PRO A 290 18.42 1.35 11.93
C PRO A 290 17.93 2.80 11.98
N GLY A 291 17.41 3.23 13.12
CA GLY A 291 16.89 4.60 13.32
C GLY A 291 15.51 4.86 12.72
N LEU A 292 14.85 3.86 12.11
CA LEU A 292 13.47 3.98 11.67
C LEU A 292 12.50 3.58 12.79
N ARG A 293 11.60 4.50 13.14
CA ARG A 293 10.60 4.28 14.20
C ARG A 293 9.17 4.35 13.69
N ILE A 294 8.91 5.15 12.67
CA ILE A 294 7.58 5.28 12.07
C ILE A 294 7.68 4.91 10.61
N ALA A 295 6.87 3.95 10.17
CA ALA A 295 6.83 3.56 8.78
C ALA A 295 5.49 2.97 8.37
N GLY A 296 5.22 3.03 7.07
CA GLY A 296 4.21 2.19 6.43
C GLY A 296 4.89 0.94 5.91
N VAL A 297 4.40 -0.24 6.30
CA VAL A 297 4.91 -1.52 5.81
C VAL A 297 3.87 -2.13 4.88
N ASP A 298 4.25 -2.42 3.65
CA ASP A 298 3.41 -3.16 2.71
C ASP A 298 3.70 -4.65 2.85
N ILE A 299 2.67 -5.45 3.15
CA ILE A 299 2.77 -6.89 3.36
C ILE A 299 1.73 -7.58 2.48
N LEU A 300 2.14 -8.57 1.69
CA LEU A 300 1.20 -9.50 1.06
C LEU A 300 0.89 -10.63 2.03
N VAL A 301 -0.40 -10.91 2.24
CA VAL A 301 -0.87 -12.02 3.10
C VAL A 301 -1.89 -12.87 2.36
N SER A 302 -1.86 -14.19 2.55
CA SER A 302 -2.94 -15.08 2.09
C SER A 302 -4.11 -15.14 3.07
N SER A 303 -3.89 -14.77 4.34
CA SER A 303 -4.92 -14.67 5.37
C SER A 303 -4.61 -13.56 6.37
N LEU A 304 -5.63 -12.93 6.95
CA LEU A 304 -5.47 -11.98 8.06
C LEU A 304 -5.02 -12.68 9.35
N THR A 305 -5.40 -13.94 9.53
CA THR A 305 -5.21 -14.70 10.77
C THR A 305 -3.95 -15.56 10.79
N HIS A 306 -3.23 -15.67 9.67
CA HIS A 306 -2.02 -16.49 9.56
C HIS A 306 -0.91 -15.78 8.78
N ALA A 307 0.30 -15.82 9.33
CA ALA A 307 1.47 -15.14 8.74
C ALA A 307 2.38 -16.06 7.90
N ASN A 308 2.04 -17.35 7.73
CA ASN A 308 2.95 -18.36 7.17
C ASN A 308 3.47 -18.02 5.76
N GLU A 309 2.61 -17.45 4.93
CA GLU A 309 2.93 -17.05 3.55
C GLU A 309 3.08 -15.53 3.43
N ALA A 310 3.07 -14.80 4.55
CA ALA A 310 3.13 -13.36 4.52
C ALA A 310 4.53 -12.89 4.13
N LYS A 311 4.60 -11.93 3.20
CA LYS A 311 5.87 -11.39 2.67
C LYS A 311 5.84 -9.86 2.71
N VAL A 312 6.89 -9.26 3.26
CA VAL A 312 7.07 -7.80 3.24
C VAL A 312 7.55 -7.36 1.86
N LEU A 313 6.86 -6.39 1.28
CA LEU A 313 7.14 -5.85 -0.05
C LEU A 313 7.93 -4.56 -0.01
N GLU A 314 7.57 -3.65 0.91
CA GLU A 314 8.13 -2.31 0.98
C GLU A 314 8.03 -1.76 2.41
N VAL A 315 9.00 -0.93 2.79
CA VAL A 315 8.97 -0.11 4.01
C VAL A 315 9.07 1.35 3.60
N ASN A 316 8.07 2.14 3.98
CA ASN A 316 7.89 3.53 3.58
C ASN A 316 8.11 4.46 4.78
N THR A 317 9.15 5.30 4.72
CA THR A 317 9.56 6.19 5.84
C THR A 317 8.68 7.43 6.03
N ALA A 318 7.90 7.79 5.01
CA ALA A 318 6.90 8.86 5.08
C ALA A 318 5.55 8.32 4.58
N PRO A 319 4.90 7.44 5.35
CA PRO A 319 3.67 6.77 4.94
C PRO A 319 2.49 7.74 4.84
N ALA A 320 1.57 7.44 3.91
CA ALA A 320 0.32 8.19 3.80
C ALA A 320 -0.62 7.83 4.97
N ILE A 321 -0.84 8.80 5.85
CA ILE A 321 -1.78 8.75 6.99
C ILE A 321 -3.22 8.50 6.53
N ASP A 322 -3.52 9.14 5.41
CA ASP A 322 -4.80 9.27 4.76
C ASP A 322 -5.51 7.96 4.40
N ILE A 323 -4.74 6.87 4.23
CA ILE A 323 -5.26 5.51 3.98
C ILE A 323 -6.04 5.00 5.20
N HIS A 324 -5.58 5.31 6.41
CA HIS A 324 -6.16 4.85 7.67
C HIS A 324 -7.05 5.88 8.35
N ARG A 325 -6.78 7.18 8.12
CA ARG A 325 -7.64 8.26 8.60
C ARG A 325 -9.00 8.26 7.90
N PHE A 326 -9.02 7.85 6.64
CA PHE A 326 -10.21 7.83 5.81
C PHE A 326 -10.31 6.49 5.06
N PRO A 327 -10.49 5.37 5.77
CA PRO A 327 -10.67 4.09 5.11
C PRO A 327 -11.99 4.10 4.35
N SER A 328 -12.02 3.39 3.22
CA SER A 328 -13.23 3.24 2.42
C SER A 328 -14.31 2.52 3.22
N ILE A 329 -13.92 1.47 3.94
CA ILE A 329 -14.79 0.63 4.78
C ILE A 329 -14.08 0.38 6.11
N GLY A 330 -14.83 0.27 7.20
CA GLY A 330 -14.30 0.00 8.54
C GLY A 330 -13.94 1.26 9.32
N THR A 331 -13.21 1.12 10.42
CA THR A 331 -13.08 2.18 11.42
C THR A 331 -12.00 3.20 11.06
N PRO A 332 -12.31 4.50 10.99
CA PRO A 332 -11.30 5.55 10.85
C PRO A 332 -10.36 5.60 12.05
N ILE A 333 -9.06 5.71 11.80
CA ILE A 333 -8.03 5.83 12.84
C ILE A 333 -7.41 7.23 12.80
N ASN A 334 -7.48 7.96 13.93
CA ASN A 334 -6.86 9.30 14.06
C ASN A 334 -5.33 9.19 14.23
N LEU A 335 -4.67 8.72 13.17
CA LEU A 335 -3.21 8.67 13.09
C LEU A 335 -2.55 10.04 13.35
N PRO A 336 -3.06 11.20 12.89
CA PRO A 336 -2.50 12.49 13.27
C PRO A 336 -2.33 12.66 14.78
N ALA A 337 -3.38 12.37 15.55
CA ALA A 337 -3.33 12.46 17.01
C ALA A 337 -2.32 11.47 17.62
N LEU A 338 -2.32 10.21 17.16
CA LEU A 338 -1.38 9.19 17.63
C LEU A 338 0.07 9.58 17.37
N MET A 339 0.36 10.11 16.18
CA MET A 339 1.72 10.53 15.81
C MET A 339 2.18 11.75 16.60
N VAL A 340 1.34 12.78 16.73
CA VAL A 340 1.70 13.98 17.51
C VAL A 340 1.91 13.63 18.98
N LYS A 341 1.06 12.77 19.55
CA LYS A 341 1.26 12.22 20.89
C LYS A 341 2.60 11.51 21.01
N TYR A 342 2.90 10.58 20.10
CA TYR A 342 4.17 9.85 20.11
C TYR A 342 5.38 10.78 20.08
N PHE A 343 5.39 11.79 19.21
CA PHE A 343 6.51 12.74 19.13
C PHE A 343 6.63 13.62 20.38
N THR A 344 5.50 13.98 20.98
CA THR A 344 5.44 14.80 22.20
C THR A 344 5.92 14.02 23.43
N ASP A 345 5.54 12.75 23.54
CA ASP A 345 5.99 11.87 24.62
C ASP A 345 7.46 11.48 24.47
N ASN A 346 7.99 11.47 23.24
CA ASN A 346 9.36 11.08 22.92
C ASN A 346 10.12 12.23 22.22
N PRO A 347 10.35 13.37 22.88
CA PRO A 347 10.93 14.55 22.22
C PRO A 347 12.39 14.36 21.81
N GLN A 348 13.10 13.38 22.38
CA GLN A 348 14.53 13.13 22.15
C GLN A 348 14.82 12.04 21.12
N ASP A 349 13.82 11.24 20.74
CA ASP A 349 14.02 10.17 19.76
C ASP A 349 14.27 10.80 18.38
N ALA A 350 15.47 10.66 17.82
CA ALA A 350 15.86 11.26 16.54
C ALA A 350 16.16 10.20 15.48
#